data_AF-A0A8T6NJM5-F1
#
_entry.id   AF-A0A8T6NJM5-F1
#
_cell.length_a   1.000
_cell.length_b   1.000
_cell.length_c   1.000
_cell.angle_alpha   90.00
_cell.angle_beta   90.00
_cell.angle_gamma   90.00
#
_symmetry.space_group_name_H-M   'P 1'
#
loop_
_entity.id
_entity.type
_entity.pdbx_description
1 polymer ?
#
loop_
_entity_poly.entity_id
_entity_poly.type
_entity_poly.pdbx_seq_one_letter_code
_entity_poly.pdbx_strand_id
1 'polypeptide(L)'
;MSRSTIRIIIVLATVLFIGLSAIQIFWVKKAYEITQQQLEHEIELALIDVVKQIQQHSGDSTFLIDPVKMVEPKFYRVQINEELQPVYLESMLKTELLNRELNFPFQYSIYNCFNDSVVFTKSVSEDMAQEARSVNEDVPPPIDWDDDGHYFSVFFPTLNSVIFSQMSFWVIASIVLLAVLV
;
A
#
# COMPACT_ATOMS: atom_id res chain seq x y z
N MET A 1 33.73 1.83 46.61
CA MET A 1 32.62 2.57 45.95
C MET A 1 31.68 3.08 47.04
N SER A 2 31.35 4.37 47.08
CA SER A 2 30.40 4.87 48.09
C SER A 2 28.96 4.61 47.63
N ARG A 3 28.02 4.41 48.57
CA ARG A 3 26.60 4.17 48.27
C ARG A 3 25.97 5.31 47.43
N SER A 4 26.52 6.52 47.54
CA SER A 4 26.08 7.70 46.77
C SER A 4 26.49 7.62 45.31
N THR A 5 27.69 7.09 45.00
CA THR A 5 28.15 6.90 43.62
C THR A 5 27.26 5.92 42.86
N ILE A 6 26.86 4.82 43.50
CA ILE A 6 25.96 3.82 42.91
C ILE A 6 24.58 4.44 42.60
N ARG A 7 24.03 5.24 43.53
CA ARG A 7 22.72 5.88 43.32
C ARG A 7 22.74 6.88 42.17
N ILE A 8 23.81 7.66 42.01
CA ILE A 8 23.96 8.60 40.89
C ILE A 8 24.03 7.85 39.55
N ILE A 9 24.78 6.75 39.48
CA ILE A 9 24.88 5.93 38.26
C ILE A 9 23.52 5.37 37.86
N ILE A 10 22.75 4.85 38.83
CA ILE A 10 21.40 4.31 38.56
C ILE A 10 20.49 5.40 38.00
N VAL A 11 20.42 6.57 38.65
CA VAL A 11 19.58 7.68 38.18
C VAL A 11 20.00 8.14 36.77
N LEU A 12 21.30 8.26 36.52
CA LEU A 12 21.81 8.65 35.21
C LEU A 12 21.46 7.62 34.12
N ALA A 13 21.62 6.33 34.42
CA ALA A 13 21.27 5.24 33.50
C ALA A 13 19.77 5.26 33.16
N THR A 14 18.90 5.50 34.14
CA THR A 14 17.45 5.61 33.91
C THR A 14 17.11 6.79 33.00
N VAL A 15 17.72 7.96 33.22
CA VAL A 15 17.49 9.15 32.37
C VAL A 15 17.95 8.90 30.94
N LEU A 16 19.13 8.29 30.75
CA LEU A 16 19.65 7.94 29.43
C LEU A 16 18.73 6.94 28.71
N PHE A 17 18.20 5.95 29.43
CA PHE A 17 17.29 4.96 28.86
C PHE A 17 15.96 5.58 28.42
N ILE A 18 15.39 6.49 29.22
CA ILE A 18 14.18 7.23 28.84
C ILE A 18 14.43 8.06 27.58
N GLY A 19 15.58 8.74 27.50
CA GLY A 19 15.99 9.50 26.31
C GLY A 19 16.09 8.61 25.08
N LEU A 20 16.75 7.46 25.19
CA LEU A 20 16.88 6.48 24.12
C LEU A 20 15.51 5.95 23.67
N SER A 21 14.62 5.63 24.62
CA SER A 21 13.26 5.14 24.33
C SER A 21 12.44 6.19 23.59
N ALA A 22 12.51 7.46 23.99
CA ALA A 22 11.81 8.55 23.32
C ALA A 22 12.30 8.73 21.87
N ILE A 23 13.61 8.67 21.66
CA ILE A 23 14.23 8.75 20.33
C ILE A 23 13.79 7.55 19.47
N GLN A 24 13.80 6.34 20.02
CA GLN A 24 13.34 5.13 19.33
C GLN A 24 11.89 5.27 18.85
N ILE A 25 10.98 5.73 19.72
CA ILE A 25 9.56 5.92 19.37
C ILE A 25 9.42 6.97 18.25
N PHE A 26 10.18 8.06 18.32
CA PHE A 26 10.16 9.10 17.29
C PHE A 26 10.60 8.55 15.93
N TRP A 27 11.72 7.82 15.88
CA TRP A 27 12.23 7.25 14.64
C TRP A 27 11.33 6.15 14.08
N VAL A 28 10.73 5.30 14.93
CA VAL A 28 9.77 4.28 14.47
C VAL A 28 8.56 4.94 13.79
N LYS A 29 8.02 6.00 14.37
CA LYS A 29 6.93 6.77 13.74
C LYS A 29 7.37 7.38 12.41
N LYS A 30 8.57 7.94 12.35
CA LYS A 30 9.09 8.53 11.12
C LYS A 30 9.37 7.49 10.04
N ALA A 31 9.91 6.33 10.41
CA ALA A 31 10.11 5.21 9.51
C ALA A 31 8.77 4.72 8.96
N TYR A 32 7.74 4.62 9.81
CA TYR A 32 6.39 4.27 9.36
C TYR A 32 5.86 5.23 8.30
N GLU A 33 5.91 6.53 8.59
CA GLU A 33 5.45 7.58 7.66
C GLU A 33 6.20 7.55 6.33
N ILE A 34 7.54 7.40 6.37
CA ILE A 34 8.38 7.35 5.16
C ILE A 34 8.06 6.10 4.33
N THR A 35 8.00 4.92 4.95
CA THR A 35 7.70 3.67 4.25
C THR A 35 6.29 3.70 3.65
N GLN A 36 5.32 4.26 4.38
CA GLN A 36 3.96 4.43 3.85
C GLN A 36 3.96 5.33 2.60
N GLN A 37 4.59 6.52 2.67
CA GLN A 37 4.67 7.45 1.55
C GLN A 37 5.39 6.86 0.34
N GLN A 38 6.49 6.12 0.57
CA GLN A 38 7.22 5.44 -0.51
C GLN A 38 6.35 4.40 -1.20
N LEU A 39 5.65 3.57 -0.44
CA LEU A 39 4.81 2.52 -0.99
C LEU A 39 3.61 3.08 -1.75
N GLU A 40 2.95 4.12 -1.20
CA GLU A 40 1.87 4.83 -1.88
C GLU A 40 2.34 5.45 -3.20
N HIS A 41 3.54 6.04 -3.23
CA HIS A 41 4.14 6.61 -4.42
C HIS A 41 4.49 5.56 -5.49
N GLU A 42 5.08 4.42 -5.09
CA GLU A 42 5.38 3.33 -6.03
C GLU A 42 4.11 2.72 -6.61
N ILE A 43 3.04 2.59 -5.81
CA ILE A 43 1.73 2.15 -6.30
C ILE A 43 1.19 3.15 -7.33
N GLU A 44 1.21 4.44 -7.01
CA GLU A 44 0.75 5.48 -7.94
C GLU A 44 1.50 5.42 -9.28
N LEU A 45 2.83 5.32 -9.22
CA LEU A 45 3.65 5.22 -10.42
C LEU A 45 3.39 3.92 -11.20
N ALA A 46 3.20 2.76 -10.53
CA ALA A 46 2.79 1.52 -11.20
C ALA A 46 1.49 1.71 -11.97
N LEU A 47 0.49 2.31 -11.33
CA LEU A 47 -0.82 2.52 -11.94
C LEU A 47 -0.76 3.52 -13.09
N ILE A 48 0.07 4.56 -12.99
CA ILE A 48 0.35 5.49 -14.10
C ILE A 48 0.99 4.73 -15.27
N ASP A 49 1.93 3.83 -15.02
CA ASP A 49 2.57 3.06 -16.09
C ASP A 49 1.63 2.04 -16.73
N VAL A 50 0.69 1.46 -15.97
CA VAL A 50 -0.42 0.67 -16.51
C VAL A 50 -1.26 1.49 -17.49
N VAL A 51 -1.64 2.72 -17.11
CA VAL A 51 -2.41 3.62 -18.00
C VAL A 51 -1.61 3.94 -19.26
N LYS A 52 -0.31 4.25 -19.14
CA LYS A 52 0.55 4.51 -20.31
C LYS A 52 0.61 3.30 -21.25
N GLN A 53 0.72 2.08 -20.72
CA GLN A 53 0.74 0.88 -21.56
C GLN A 53 -0.58 0.63 -22.27
N ILE A 54 -1.70 0.85 -21.57
CA ILE A 54 -3.04 0.77 -22.16
C ILE A 54 -3.20 1.78 -23.29
N GLN A 55 -2.78 3.04 -23.09
CA GLN A 55 -2.82 4.09 -24.12
C GLN A 55 -1.94 3.77 -25.32
N GLN A 56 -0.72 3.25 -25.08
CA GLN A 56 0.18 2.85 -26.16
C GLN A 56 -0.38 1.69 -26.98
N HIS A 57 -1.07 0.74 -26.36
CA HIS A 57 -1.65 -0.41 -27.05
C HIS A 57 -2.88 -0.04 -27.89
N SER A 58 -3.69 0.88 -27.38
CA SER A 58 -4.88 1.38 -28.05
C SER A 58 -4.61 2.40 -29.16
N GLY A 59 -3.44 3.03 -29.12
CA GLY A 59 -3.11 4.15 -30.01
C GLY A 59 -3.75 5.47 -29.57
N ASP A 60 -4.29 5.52 -28.35
CA ASP A 60 -4.78 6.75 -27.74
C ASP A 60 -3.60 7.66 -27.38
N SER A 61 -3.62 8.88 -27.93
CA SER A 61 -2.61 9.92 -27.67
C SER A 61 -3.14 11.00 -26.70
N THR A 62 -4.30 10.77 -26.11
CA THR A 62 -4.91 11.66 -25.13
C THR A 62 -4.08 11.70 -23.85
N PHE A 63 -3.58 12.88 -23.53
CA PHE A 63 -2.88 13.11 -22.27
C PHE A 63 -3.89 13.20 -21.12
N LEU A 64 -3.90 12.20 -20.25
CA LEU A 64 -4.66 12.24 -19.01
C LEU A 64 -3.82 12.97 -17.95
N ILE A 65 -4.35 14.07 -17.42
CA ILE A 65 -3.76 14.79 -16.30
C ILE A 65 -4.15 14.04 -15.02
N ASP A 66 -3.14 13.52 -14.30
CA ASP A 66 -3.33 12.85 -13.00
C ASP A 66 -4.37 11.70 -13.05
N PRO A 67 -4.11 10.65 -13.86
CA PRO A 67 -5.10 9.59 -14.08
C PRO A 67 -5.34 8.71 -12.85
N VAL A 68 -4.48 8.78 -11.82
CA VAL A 68 -4.54 7.91 -10.63
C VAL A 68 -4.86 8.75 -9.41
N LYS A 69 -5.94 8.41 -8.71
CA LYS A 69 -6.33 9.07 -7.47
C LYS A 69 -6.52 8.07 -6.35
N MET A 70 -5.86 8.31 -5.22
CA MET A 70 -6.17 7.60 -3.98
C MET A 70 -7.47 8.18 -3.42
N VAL A 71 -8.56 7.42 -3.53
CA VAL A 71 -9.88 7.84 -3.04
C VAL A 71 -9.99 7.57 -1.54
N GLU A 72 -9.45 6.43 -1.11
CA GLU A 72 -9.40 6.01 0.28
C GLU A 72 -8.08 5.29 0.57
N PRO A 73 -7.69 5.14 1.84
CA PRO A 73 -6.48 4.41 2.19
C PRO A 73 -6.46 3.02 1.56
N LYS A 74 -5.36 2.69 0.85
CA LYS A 74 -5.17 1.43 0.12
C LYS A 74 -6.08 1.25 -1.10
N PHE A 75 -6.89 2.24 -1.44
CA PHE A 75 -7.85 2.18 -2.54
C PHE A 75 -7.58 3.28 -3.57
N TYR A 76 -7.30 2.84 -4.79
CA TYR A 76 -6.93 3.70 -5.90
C TYR A 76 -7.97 3.59 -7.01
N ARG A 77 -8.37 4.73 -7.56
CA ARG A 77 -9.22 4.84 -8.73
C ARG A 77 -8.40 5.39 -9.87
N VAL A 78 -8.52 4.78 -11.04
CA VAL A 78 -7.74 5.11 -12.22
C VAL A 78 -8.68 5.38 -13.39
N GLN A 79 -8.53 6.55 -14.01
CA GLN A 79 -9.30 6.95 -15.18
C GLN A 79 -8.69 6.37 -16.47
N ILE A 80 -9.57 5.91 -17.35
CA ILE A 80 -9.23 5.36 -18.66
C ILE A 80 -10.23 5.87 -19.70
N ASN A 81 -9.83 5.91 -20.97
CA ASN A 81 -10.67 6.41 -22.07
C ASN A 81 -11.36 5.28 -22.85
N GLU A 82 -11.03 4.03 -22.55
CA GLU A 82 -11.45 2.88 -23.35
C GLU A 82 -12.05 1.77 -22.49
N GLU A 83 -12.84 0.91 -23.14
CA GLU A 83 -13.37 -0.29 -22.53
C GLU A 83 -12.28 -1.37 -22.42
N LEU A 84 -11.96 -1.78 -21.20
CA LEU A 84 -10.91 -2.75 -20.93
C LEU A 84 -11.45 -4.17 -20.76
N GLN A 85 -10.76 -5.12 -21.39
CA GLN A 85 -10.97 -6.54 -21.11
C GLN A 85 -10.34 -6.90 -19.75
N PRO A 86 -11.06 -7.58 -18.84
CA PRO A 86 -10.56 -7.90 -17.50
C PRO A 86 -9.22 -8.65 -17.48
N VAL A 87 -9.04 -9.62 -18.38
CA VAL A 87 -7.82 -10.45 -18.47
C VAL A 87 -6.60 -9.61 -18.87
N TYR A 88 -6.80 -8.62 -19.76
CA TYR A 88 -5.73 -7.73 -20.20
C TYR A 88 -5.29 -6.81 -19.05
N LEU A 89 -6.24 -6.18 -18.36
CA LEU A 89 -5.95 -5.32 -17.20
C LEU A 89 -5.21 -6.09 -16.10
N GLU A 90 -5.62 -7.32 -15.79
CA GLU A 90 -4.92 -8.15 -14.80
C GLU A 90 -3.46 -8.39 -15.16
N SER A 91 -3.18 -8.70 -16.43
CA SER A 91 -1.82 -8.93 -16.90
C SER A 91 -0.98 -7.67 -16.76
N MET A 92 -1.51 -6.50 -17.14
CA MET A 92 -0.81 -5.22 -17.02
C MET A 92 -0.55 -4.85 -15.56
N LEU A 93 -1.56 -4.97 -14.68
CA LEU A 93 -1.41 -4.73 -13.25
C LEU A 93 -0.35 -5.64 -12.64
N LYS A 94 -0.36 -6.94 -12.96
CA LYS A 94 0.67 -7.87 -12.49
C LYS A 94 2.05 -7.44 -12.96
N THR A 95 2.23 -7.18 -14.25
CA THR A 95 3.54 -6.82 -14.80
C THR A 95 4.07 -5.54 -14.17
N GLU A 96 3.26 -4.48 -14.10
CA GLU A 96 3.74 -3.18 -13.59
C GLU A 96 3.95 -3.15 -12.07
N LEU A 97 3.10 -3.83 -11.30
CA LEU A 97 3.31 -3.96 -9.86
C LEU A 97 4.58 -4.77 -9.56
N LEU A 98 4.79 -5.89 -10.26
CA LEU A 98 6.01 -6.71 -10.11
C LEU A 98 7.27 -5.93 -10.53
N ASN A 99 7.21 -5.12 -11.59
CA ASN A 99 8.32 -4.29 -12.06
C ASN A 99 8.77 -3.25 -11.01
N ARG A 100 7.87 -2.88 -10.08
CA ARG A 100 8.14 -1.96 -8.97
C ARG A 100 8.33 -2.67 -7.63
N GLU A 101 8.55 -3.99 -7.66
CA GLU A 101 8.73 -4.82 -6.46
C GLU A 101 7.50 -4.85 -5.52
N LEU A 102 6.31 -4.50 -6.04
CA LEU A 102 5.04 -4.51 -5.33
C LEU A 102 4.41 -5.92 -5.37
N ASN A 103 5.12 -6.88 -4.80
CA ASN A 103 4.79 -8.32 -4.83
C ASN A 103 3.81 -8.71 -3.72
N PHE A 104 2.65 -8.07 -3.65
CA PHE A 104 1.63 -8.38 -2.65
C PHE A 104 0.23 -8.48 -3.25
N PRO A 105 -0.69 -9.22 -2.60
CA PRO A 105 -2.04 -9.42 -3.12
C PRO A 105 -2.78 -8.10 -3.33
N PHE A 106 -3.47 -8.00 -4.46
CA PHE A 106 -4.32 -6.86 -4.80
C PHE A 106 -5.66 -7.34 -5.33
N GLN A 107 -6.67 -6.51 -5.19
CA GLN A 107 -7.97 -6.70 -5.82
C GLN A 107 -8.18 -5.61 -6.84
N TYR A 108 -8.71 -5.93 -8.02
CA TYR A 108 -9.06 -4.92 -9.00
C TYR A 108 -10.53 -5.06 -9.41
N SER A 109 -11.13 -3.94 -9.79
CA SER A 109 -12.49 -3.89 -10.33
C SER A 109 -12.55 -2.95 -11.53
N ILE A 110 -13.40 -3.28 -12.50
CA ILE A 110 -13.66 -2.44 -13.67
C ILE A 110 -15.06 -1.85 -13.54
N TYR A 111 -15.16 -0.54 -13.66
CA TYR A 111 -16.42 0.18 -13.65
C TYR A 111 -16.78 0.61 -15.08
N ASN A 112 -17.97 0.22 -15.53
CA ASN A 112 -18.51 0.65 -16.82
C ASN A 112 -19.77 1.50 -16.58
N CYS A 113 -19.70 2.78 -16.98
CA CYS A 113 -20.77 3.77 -16.86
C CYS A 113 -22.05 3.39 -17.62
N PHE A 114 -22.01 2.45 -18.58
CA PHE A 114 -23.19 2.04 -19.33
C PHE A 114 -24.20 1.20 -18.54
N ASN A 115 -23.76 0.50 -17.49
CA ASN A 115 -24.61 -0.45 -16.75
C ASN A 115 -24.78 -0.11 -15.26
N ASP A 116 -24.26 1.03 -14.81
CA ASP A 116 -24.36 1.57 -13.43
C ASP A 116 -24.08 0.51 -12.34
N SER A 117 -23.14 -0.39 -12.63
CA SER A 117 -22.85 -1.57 -11.81
C SER A 117 -21.38 -1.98 -11.92
N VAL A 118 -20.84 -2.46 -10.80
CA VAL A 118 -19.50 -3.08 -10.76
C VAL A 118 -19.54 -4.37 -11.57
N VAL A 119 -18.96 -4.33 -12.77
CA VAL A 119 -19.07 -5.44 -13.75
C VAL A 119 -18.18 -6.62 -13.33
N PHE A 120 -17.12 -6.38 -12.55
CA PHE A 120 -16.15 -7.42 -12.20
C PHE A 120 -15.30 -7.03 -10.99
N THR A 121 -15.11 -7.95 -10.03
CA THR A 121 -14.13 -7.85 -8.94
C THR A 121 -13.35 -9.14 -8.84
N LYS A 122 -12.01 -9.07 -8.85
CA LYS A 122 -11.14 -10.23 -8.69
C LYS A 122 -9.96 -9.92 -7.78
N SER A 123 -9.70 -10.83 -6.84
CA SER A 123 -8.48 -10.84 -6.02
C SER A 123 -7.39 -11.63 -6.74
N VAL A 124 -6.19 -11.07 -6.75
CA VAL A 124 -4.99 -11.65 -7.33
C VAL A 124 -3.98 -11.89 -6.22
N SER A 125 -3.58 -13.14 -6.05
CA SER A 125 -2.46 -13.57 -5.19
C SER A 125 -1.44 -14.34 -6.02
N GLU A 126 -0.16 -14.32 -5.62
CA GLU A 126 0.93 -15.00 -6.33
C GLU A 126 0.74 -16.53 -6.49
N ASP A 127 -0.09 -17.16 -5.66
CA ASP A 127 -0.43 -18.57 -5.85
C ASP A 127 -1.53 -18.73 -6.92
N MET A 128 -1.09 -19.23 -8.08
CA MET A 128 -1.94 -19.67 -9.17
C MET A 128 -2.84 -20.84 -8.71
N ALA A 129 -4.08 -20.87 -9.23
CA ALA A 129 -4.97 -22.04 -9.39
C ALA A 129 -6.25 -22.17 -8.54
N GLN A 130 -6.72 -21.16 -7.79
CA GLN A 130 -8.08 -21.24 -7.22
C GLN A 130 -8.93 -20.00 -7.49
N GLU A 131 -9.93 -20.22 -8.35
CA GLU A 131 -11.12 -19.40 -8.49
C GLU A 131 -11.74 -19.07 -7.13
N ALA A 132 -12.16 -17.82 -7.00
CA ALA A 132 -13.23 -17.33 -6.12
C ALA A 132 -13.40 -18.08 -4.79
N ARG A 133 -12.40 -18.01 -3.92
CA ARG A 133 -12.64 -18.19 -2.49
C ARG A 133 -12.73 -16.81 -1.87
N SER A 134 -13.95 -16.46 -1.48
CA SER A 134 -14.34 -15.31 -0.68
C SER A 134 -13.27 -15.00 0.38
N VAL A 135 -12.44 -14.00 0.09
CA VAL A 135 -11.62 -13.35 1.11
C VAL A 135 -12.62 -12.57 1.96
N ASN A 136 -12.85 -13.02 3.20
CA ASN A 136 -13.62 -12.24 4.14
C ASN A 136 -12.93 -10.88 4.38
N GLU A 137 -13.71 -9.82 4.18
CA GLU A 137 -13.70 -8.56 4.93
C GLU A 137 -12.46 -7.65 4.80
N ASP A 138 -12.26 -7.13 3.59
CA ASP A 138 -12.19 -5.68 3.41
C ASP A 138 -12.93 -5.41 2.09
N VAL A 139 -14.23 -5.09 2.20
CA VAL A 139 -15.03 -4.74 1.03
C VAL A 139 -14.57 -3.36 0.58
N PRO A 140 -14.22 -3.17 -0.69
CA PRO A 140 -13.87 -1.85 -1.17
C PRO A 140 -15.01 -0.86 -0.85
N PRO A 141 -14.68 0.36 -0.43
CA PRO A 141 -15.67 1.35 -0.07
C PRO A 141 -16.65 1.62 -1.21
N PRO A 142 -17.93 1.94 -0.91
CA PRO A 142 -18.86 2.38 -1.93
C PRO A 142 -18.39 3.73 -2.48
N ILE A 143 -18.23 3.80 -3.81
CA ILE A 143 -17.77 5.01 -4.49
C ILE A 143 -18.93 5.65 -5.22
N ASP A 144 -19.02 6.97 -5.06
CA ASP A 144 -19.85 7.82 -5.91
C ASP A 144 -19.07 8.11 -7.19
N TRP A 145 -19.48 7.47 -8.28
CA TRP A 145 -18.87 7.61 -9.60
C TRP A 145 -19.47 8.84 -10.29
N ASP A 146 -19.15 10.02 -9.75
CA ASP A 146 -19.50 11.30 -10.38
C ASP A 146 -18.49 11.53 -11.52
N ASP A 147 -18.81 11.10 -12.75
CA ASP A 147 -18.31 11.57 -14.07
C ASP A 147 -18.59 10.54 -15.21
N ASP A 148 -18.72 11.03 -16.45
CA ASP A 148 -19.05 10.30 -17.69
C ASP A 148 -17.87 9.40 -18.21
N GLY A 149 -16.95 9.01 -17.34
CA GLY A 149 -15.69 8.33 -17.68
C GLY A 149 -15.69 6.81 -17.43
N HIS A 150 -14.73 6.12 -18.06
CA HIS A 150 -14.40 4.73 -17.72
C HIS A 150 -13.33 4.70 -16.62
N TYR A 151 -13.50 3.80 -15.65
CA TYR A 151 -12.57 3.68 -14.53
C TYR A 151 -12.25 2.22 -14.21
N PHE A 152 -11.05 1.99 -13.72
CA PHE A 152 -10.76 0.79 -12.93
C PHE A 152 -10.27 1.20 -11.55
N SER A 153 -10.47 0.32 -10.58
CA SER A 153 -9.99 0.53 -9.22
C SER A 153 -9.11 -0.62 -8.78
N VAL A 154 -8.16 -0.31 -7.90
CA VAL A 154 -7.25 -1.28 -7.30
C VAL A 154 -7.22 -1.08 -5.79
N PHE A 155 -7.40 -2.18 -5.06
CA PHE A 155 -7.43 -2.22 -3.61
C PHE A 155 -6.36 -3.17 -3.07
N PHE A 156 -5.61 -2.71 -2.07
CA PHE A 156 -4.49 -3.44 -1.48
C PHE A 156 -4.79 -3.84 -0.03
N PRO A 157 -5.46 -4.98 0.23
CA PRO A 157 -5.90 -5.35 1.58
C PRO A 157 -4.74 -5.51 2.57
N THR A 158 -3.61 -6.04 2.10
CA THR A 158 -2.45 -6.39 2.93
C THR A 158 -1.46 -5.24 3.13
N LEU A 159 -1.75 -4.02 2.67
CA LEU A 159 -0.79 -2.90 2.65
C LEU A 159 -0.18 -2.61 4.03
N ASN A 160 -0.99 -2.61 5.09
CA ASN A 160 -0.52 -2.37 6.45
C ASN A 160 0.51 -3.42 6.88
N SER A 161 0.24 -4.70 6.62
CA SER A 161 1.13 -5.81 6.95
C SER A 161 2.43 -5.75 6.16
N VAL A 162 2.36 -5.36 4.89
CA VAL A 162 3.54 -5.14 4.04
C VAL A 162 4.41 -4.01 4.60
N ILE A 163 3.80 -2.88 4.96
CA ILE A 163 4.49 -1.74 5.59
C ILE A 163 5.22 -2.23 6.86
N PHE A 164 4.53 -2.93 7.78
CA PHE A 164 5.15 -3.45 9.00
C PHE A 164 6.31 -4.43 8.72
N SER A 165 6.19 -5.26 7.67
CA SER A 165 7.25 -6.19 7.26
C SER A 165 8.51 -5.46 6.77
N GLN A 166 8.34 -4.41 5.96
CA GLN A 166 9.46 -3.60 5.43
C GLN A 166 10.22 -2.85 6.55
N MET A 167 9.55 -2.52 7.65
CA MET A 167 10.17 -1.92 8.84
C MET A 167 10.51 -2.92 9.95
N SER A 168 10.68 -4.21 9.61
CA SER A 168 11.00 -5.29 10.56
C SER A 168 12.18 -4.98 11.48
N PHE A 169 13.23 -4.31 10.97
CA PHE A 169 14.36 -3.86 11.77
C PHE A 169 13.93 -2.97 12.95
N TRP A 170 13.03 -2.01 12.70
CA TRP A 170 12.51 -1.09 13.71
C TRP A 170 11.64 -1.81 14.76
N VAL A 171 10.86 -2.80 14.31
CA VAL A 171 10.03 -3.64 15.19
C VAL A 171 10.93 -4.49 16.10
N ILE A 172 11.92 -5.18 15.55
CA ILE A 172 12.87 -6.00 16.32
C ILE A 172 13.64 -5.13 17.32
N ALA A 173 14.15 -3.97 16.89
CA ALA A 173 14.86 -3.05 17.78
C ALA A 173 13.98 -2.59 18.96
N SER A 174 12.70 -2.36 18.72
CA SER A 174 11.74 -1.98 19.76
C SER A 174 11.46 -3.14 20.73
N ILE A 175 11.34 -4.37 20.23
CA ILE A 175 11.18 -5.58 21.06
C ILE A 175 12.41 -5.79 21.93
N VAL A 176 13.61 -5.68 21.37
CA VAL A 176 14.87 -5.82 22.10
C VAL A 176 14.99 -4.75 23.19
N LEU A 177 14.62 -3.50 22.90
CA LEU A 177 14.65 -2.42 23.88
C LEU A 177 13.68 -2.68 25.05
N LEU A 178 12.48 -3.18 24.78
CA LEU A 178 11.53 -3.57 25.82
C LEU A 178 12.03 -4.78 26.63
N ALA A 179 12.66 -5.76 25.98
CA ALA A 179 13.23 -6.92 26.66
C ALA A 179 14.41 -6.57 27.58
N VAL A 180 15.15 -5.50 27.30
CA VAL A 180 16.20 -4.99 28.21
C VAL A 180 15.62 -4.27 29.42
N LEU A 181 14.40 -3.73 29.32
CA LEU A 181 13.73 -3.01 30.39
C LEU A 181 13.06 -3.95 31.42
N VAL A 182 12.58 -5.12 30.97
CA VAL A 182 11.96 -6.16 31.82
C VAL A 182 13.02 -7.05 32.45
#